data_AF-A0A0G1Y9S5-F1
#
_entry.id   AF-A0A0G1Y9S5-F1
#
_cell.length_a   1.000
_cell.length_b   1.000
_cell.length_c   1.000
_cell.angle_alpha   90.00
_cell.angle_beta   90.00
_cell.angle_gamma   90.00
#
_symmetry.space_group_name_H-M   'P 1'
#
loop_
_entity.id
_entity.type
_entity.pdbx_description
1 polymer ?
#
loop_
_entity_poly.entity_id
_entity_poly.type
_entity_poly.pdbx_seq_one_letter_code
_entity_poly.pdbx_strand_id
1 'polypeptide(L)' 'MKILLITSSARGHAIADALSRSRHQPDIISLCPSRNPGIRRLASAQHVMNIMD' A
#
# COMPACT_ATOMS: atom_id res chain seq x y z
N MET A 1 -1.34 -14.40 3.37
CA MET A 1 -0.77 -14.10 2.03
C MET A 1 -0.10 -12.73 2.11
N LYS A 2 1.04 -12.52 1.46
CA LYS A 2 1.72 -11.21 1.44
C LYS A 2 1.51 -10.53 0.09
N ILE A 3 1.24 -9.23 0.11
CA ILE A 3 1.05 -8.41 -1.09
C ILE A 3 2.02 -7.23 -1.03
N LEU A 4 2.82 -7.06 -2.07
CA LEU A 4 3.55 -5.83 -2.32
C LEU A 4 2.69 -4.90 -3.18
N LEU A 5 2.32 -3.74 -2.63
CA LEU A 5 1.51 -2.73 -3.30
C LEU A 5 2.40 -1.55 -3.74
N ILE A 6 2.70 -1.49 -5.03
CA ILE A 6 3.48 -0.40 -5.65
C ILE A 6 2.53 0.59 -6.30
N THR A 7 2.54 1.84 -5.84
CA THR A 7 1.58 2.86 -6.33
C THR A 7 2.25 4.22 -6.46
N SER A 8 2.06 4.89 -7.60
CA SER A 8 2.57 6.25 -7.86
C SER A 8 1.54 7.38 -7.64
N SER A 9 0.28 7.04 -7.35
CA SER A 9 -0.83 8.00 -7.31
C SER A 9 -1.73 7.84 -6.08
N ALA A 10 -2.63 8.81 -5.87
CA ALA A 10 -3.57 8.83 -4.75
C ALA A 10 -4.48 7.58 -4.66
N ARG A 11 -4.68 6.84 -5.76
CA ARG A 11 -5.50 5.62 -5.79
C ARG A 11 -4.94 4.47 -4.95
N GLY A 12 -3.66 4.51 -4.57
CA GLY A 12 -3.06 3.46 -3.76
C GLY A 12 -3.78 3.23 -2.43
N HIS A 13 -4.36 4.28 -1.84
CA HIS A 13 -5.17 4.16 -0.62
C HIS A 13 -6.42 3.31 -0.86
N ALA A 14 -7.17 3.56 -1.93
CA ALA A 14 -8.39 2.81 -2.24
C ALA A 14 -8.10 1.33 -2.55
N ILE A 15 -6.97 1.03 -3.18
CA ILE A 15 -6.54 -0.36 -3.43
C ILE A 15 -6.19 -1.04 -2.10
N ALA A 16 -5.40 -0.39 -1.24
CA ALA A 16 -5.05 -0.93 0.09
C ALA A 16 -6.32 -1.21 0.93
N ASP A 17 -7.29 -0.32 0.88
CA ASP A 17 -8.57 -0.43 1.59
C ASP A 17 -9.46 -1.56 1.04
N ALA A 18 -9.49 -1.76 -0.28
CA ALA A 18 -10.16 -2.90 -0.88
C ALA A 18 -9.49 -4.23 -0.49
N LEU A 19 -8.15 -4.28 -0.49
CA LEU A 19 -7.37 -5.45 -0.11
C LEU A 19 -7.55 -5.81 1.37
N SER A 20 -7.61 -4.83 2.27
CA SER A 20 -7.79 -5.07 3.71
C SER A 20 -9.16 -5.65 4.07
N ARG A 21 -10.17 -5.48 3.22
CA ARG A 21 -11.50 -6.11 3.38
C ARG A 21 -11.58 -7.55 2.87
N SER A 22 -10.52 -8.06 2.25
CA SER A 22 -10.51 -9.45 1.75
C SER A 22 -10.57 -10.46 2.90
N ARG A 23 -11.37 -11.52 2.74
CA ARG A 23 -11.42 -12.67 3.66
C ARG A 23 -10.06 -13.35 3.88
N HIS A 24 -9.13 -13.16 2.95
CA HIS A 24 -7.79 -13.72 3.01
C HIS A 24 -6.83 -12.92 3.93
N GLN A 25 -7.28 -11.77 4.44
CA GLN A 25 -6.53 -10.90 5.36
C GLN A 25 -5.05 -10.74 4.93
N PRO A 26 -4.79 -10.18 3.73
CA PRO A 26 -3.44 -10.09 3.23
C PRO A 26 -2.59 -9.12 4.09
N ASP A 27 -1.33 -9.50 4.29
CA ASP A 27 -0.31 -8.61 4.84
C ASP A 27 0.19 -7.69 3.71
N ILE A 28 -0.14 -6.40 3.81
CA ILE A 28 0.14 -5.40 2.77
C ILE A 28 1.45 -4.68 3.11
N ILE A 29 2.40 -4.74 2.19
CA ILE A 29 3.63 -3.94 2.20
C ILE A 29 3.50 -2.90 1.10
N SER A 30 3.60 -1.62 1.44
CA SER A 30 3.44 -0.53 0.47
C SER A 30 4.76 0.08 0.07
N LEU A 31 4.90 0.38 -1.22
CA LEU A 31 6.00 1.12 -1.80
C LEU A 31 5.44 2.26 -2.67
N CYS A 32 5.74 3.51 -2.32
CA CYS A 32 5.16 4.69 -2.95
C CYS A 32 6.13 5.88 -3.01
N PRO A 33 6.03 6.78 -4.01
CA PRO A 33 6.94 7.91 -4.18
C PRO A 33 6.75 9.02 -3.14
N SER A 34 5.61 9.05 -2.47
CA SER A 34 5.29 10.02 -1.42
C SER A 34 4.58 9.34 -0.25
N ARG A 35 4.70 9.93 0.95
CA ARG A 35 4.06 9.39 2.16
C ARG A 35 2.54 9.44 2.01
N ASN A 36 1.87 8.30 2.19
CA ASN A 36 0.40 8.20 2.17
C ASN A 36 -0.12 7.73 3.54
N PRO A 37 -0.73 8.61 4.35
CA PRO A 37 -1.25 8.26 5.67
C PRO A 37 -2.37 7.21 5.65
N GLY A 38 -3.18 7.20 4.59
CA GLY A 38 -4.25 6.23 4.41
C GLY A 38 -3.70 4.81 4.23
N ILE A 39 -2.66 4.65 3.39
CA ILE A 39 -2.00 3.35 3.22
C ILE A 39 -1.24 2.95 4.49
N ARG A 40 -0.58 3.88 5.18
CA ARG A 40 0.17 3.60 6.42
C ARG A 40 -0.67 2.96 7.53
N ARG A 41 -1.97 3.28 7.59
CA ARG A 41 -2.91 2.69 8.56
C ARG A 41 -3.32 1.25 8.20
N LEU A 42 -3.24 0.90 6.93
CA LEU A 42 -3.73 -0.37 6.39
C LEU A 42 -2.59 -1.38 6.12
N ALA A 43 -1.40 -0.87 5.81
CA ALA A 43 -0.21 -1.65 5.50
C ALA A 43 0.66 -1.88 6.75
N SER A 44 1.24 -3.07 6.87
CA SER A 44 2.20 -3.41 7.92
C SER A 44 3.49 -2.58 7.80
N ALA A 45 3.90 -2.29 6.55
CA ALA A 45 5.02 -1.41 6.24
C ALA A 45 4.69 -0.46 5.08
N GLN A 46 5.27 0.74 5.14
CA GLN A 46 5.27 1.71 4.04
C GLN A 46 6.71 2.17 3.79
N HIS A 47 7.18 1.97 2.57
CA HIS A 47 8.46 2.45 2.08
C HIS A 47 8.23 3.62 1.13
N VAL A 48 8.86 4.76 1.42
CA VAL A 48 8.79 5.96 0.58
C VAL A 48 10.10 6.11 -0.17
N MET A 49 10.06 5.95 -1.49
CA MET A 49 11.25 6.06 -2.36
C MET A 49 10.83 6.37 -3.79
N ASN A 50 11.74 6.93 -4.59
CA ASN A 50 11.51 7.05 -6.03
C ASN A 50 11.39 5.64 -6.64
N ILE A 51 10.34 5.43 -7.44
CA ILE A 51 10.03 4.15 -8.09
C ILE A 51 10.20 4.21 -9.61
N MET A 52 10.59 5.38 -10.12
CA MET A 52 10.79 5.67 -11.53
C MET A 52 12.26 5.87 -11.88
N ASP A 53 13.16 5.76 -10.89
CA ASP A 53 14.61 5.58 -11.10
C ASP A 53 14.92 4.09 -11.25
#